data_AF-A0A068WKK2-F1
#
_entry.id   AF-A0A068WKK2-F1
#
_cell.length_a   1.000
_cell.length_b   1.000
_cell.length_c   1.000
_cell.angle_alpha   90.00
_cell.angle_beta   90.00
_cell.angle_gamma   90.00
#
_symmetry.space_group_name_H-M   'P 1'
#
loop_
_entity.id
_entity.type
_entity.pdbx_description
1 polymer ?
#
loop_
_entity_poly.entity_id
_entity_poly.type
_entity_poly.pdbx_seq_one_letter_code
_entity_poly.pdbx_strand_id
1 'polypeptide(L)'
;MPKHWLKVTTDQECSVFINLKTGAQSYADPRLALPLLRTPGGNPTQYPKFDDLSTIAEVLNDCDVPGKYIIILGGTSGVGAYLARSLASRGSIVTCLSRNPPSGRWFGFPYTNPLPSPSNGSLFWTHLDLSSMQSIFGFAEMYNKTSWPVHSLVLAAATLPESFENQKSTDGFDRVVQVNLLSQVLLVRLLQHRLNEATRSTVVFVSCEALRATNIAEVDDVYPALEPLRSSYSDICGRVQLYANTKFLQVLFALAFREFLQRRKRRYPLISVCSPGNLIRRSKLISSASWTRWWWLKCLRLLAYPLSKSMVSEPID
;
A
#
# COMPACT_ATOMS: atom_id res chain seq x y z
N MET A 1 -0.02 6.53 -30.88
CA MET A 1 -0.79 5.92 -29.77
C MET A 1 0.06 4.85 -29.14
N PRO A 2 -0.03 4.62 -27.81
CA PRO A 2 0.65 3.50 -27.15
C PRO A 2 0.27 2.17 -27.82
N LYS A 3 1.12 1.14 -27.68
CA LYS A 3 0.82 -0.19 -28.25
C LYS A 3 -0.55 -0.67 -27.75
N HIS A 4 -1.36 -1.19 -28.66
CA HIS A 4 -2.73 -1.67 -28.42
C HIS A 4 -3.79 -0.59 -28.16
N TRP A 5 -3.49 0.71 -28.29
CA TRP A 5 -4.49 1.77 -28.12
C TRP A 5 -5.02 2.30 -29.46
N LEU A 6 -6.35 2.34 -29.60
CA LEU A 6 -7.07 2.83 -30.78
C LEU A 6 -7.90 4.06 -30.41
N LYS A 7 -7.81 5.13 -31.21
CA LYS A 7 -8.67 6.31 -31.07
C LYS A 7 -9.94 6.10 -31.88
N VAL A 8 -11.09 6.13 -31.22
CA VAL A 8 -12.42 6.13 -31.84
C VAL A 8 -13.02 7.52 -31.65
N THR A 9 -13.44 8.16 -32.73
CA THR A 9 -14.18 9.42 -32.66
C THR A 9 -15.66 9.08 -32.75
N THR A 10 -16.45 9.50 -31.76
CA THR A 10 -17.91 9.31 -31.78
C THR A 10 -18.57 10.49 -32.50
N ASP A 11 -19.78 10.30 -33.02
CA ASP A 11 -20.57 11.31 -33.77
C ASP A 11 -20.78 12.66 -33.03
N GLN A 12 -20.50 12.71 -31.72
CA GLN A 12 -20.55 13.91 -30.88
C GLN A 12 -19.18 14.63 -30.74
N GLU A 13 -18.25 14.46 -31.69
CA GLU A 13 -16.88 15.00 -31.67
C GLU A 13 -16.01 14.59 -30.46
N CYS A 14 -16.53 13.73 -29.58
CA CYS A 14 -15.81 13.21 -28.43
C CYS A 14 -14.89 12.05 -28.85
N SER A 15 -13.58 12.23 -28.64
CA SER A 15 -12.60 11.17 -28.85
C SER A 15 -12.51 10.22 -27.65
N VAL A 16 -12.77 8.94 -27.89
CA VAL A 16 -12.60 7.86 -26.93
C VAL A 16 -11.40 7.03 -27.36
N PHE A 17 -10.57 6.62 -26.41
CA PHE A 17 -9.40 5.79 -26.64
C PHE A 17 -9.68 4.41 -26.05
N ILE A 18 -9.46 3.36 -26.84
CA ILE A 18 -9.79 1.99 -26.48
C ILE A 18 -8.53 1.14 -26.55
N ASN A 19 -8.21 0.43 -25.47
CA ASN A 19 -7.13 -0.56 -25.46
C ASN A 19 -7.65 -1.89 -26.01
N LEU A 20 -7.16 -2.32 -27.16
CA LEU A 20 -7.55 -3.53 -27.89
C LEU A 20 -7.24 -4.83 -27.12
N LYS A 21 -6.32 -4.79 -26.16
CA LYS A 21 -5.90 -5.98 -25.40
C LYS A 21 -6.71 -6.15 -24.11
N THR A 22 -7.03 -5.05 -23.44
CA THR A 22 -7.74 -5.06 -22.15
C THR A 22 -9.22 -4.67 -22.28
N GLY A 23 -9.64 -4.12 -23.41
CA GLY A 23 -10.97 -3.54 -23.61
C GLY A 23 -11.19 -2.22 -22.85
N ALA A 24 -10.17 -1.69 -22.18
CA ALA A 24 -10.29 -0.48 -21.36
C ALA A 24 -10.55 0.76 -22.23
N GLN A 25 -11.44 1.64 -21.78
CA GLN A 25 -11.79 2.89 -22.46
C GLN A 25 -11.33 4.10 -21.63
N SER A 26 -10.72 5.08 -22.29
CA SER A 26 -10.31 6.37 -21.72
C SER A 26 -10.84 7.50 -22.57
N TYR A 27 -11.34 8.58 -21.95
CA TYR A 27 -11.78 9.80 -22.66
C TYR A 27 -10.66 10.85 -22.75
N ALA A 28 -9.59 10.68 -21.98
CA ALA A 28 -8.37 11.45 -22.11
C ALA A 28 -7.40 10.72 -23.05
N ASP A 29 -6.69 11.47 -23.91
CA ASP A 29 -5.66 10.87 -24.77
C ASP A 29 -4.65 10.14 -23.88
N PRO A 30 -4.47 8.82 -24.04
CA PRO A 30 -3.55 8.04 -23.22
C PRO A 30 -2.09 8.53 -23.35
N ARG A 31 -1.79 9.43 -24.29
CA ARG A 31 -0.50 10.15 -24.38
C ARG A 31 -0.33 11.24 -23.31
N LEU A 32 -1.41 11.75 -22.69
CA LEU A 32 -1.41 12.95 -21.83
C LEU A 32 -1.25 12.67 -20.32
N ALA A 33 -1.30 11.41 -19.87
CA ALA A 33 -1.59 11.08 -18.46
C ALA A 33 -0.39 10.70 -17.55
N LEU A 34 0.83 11.24 -17.75
CA LEU A 34 2.04 10.46 -17.43
C LEU A 34 3.30 11.36 -16.94
N PRO A 35 4.32 10.86 -16.14
CA PRO A 35 5.69 11.43 -15.86
C PRO A 35 6.99 10.87 -16.60
N LEU A 36 7.97 11.77 -16.91
CA LEU A 36 9.02 11.81 -18.01
C LEU A 36 10.13 10.71 -18.11
N LEU A 37 10.54 10.31 -19.33
CA LEU A 37 11.76 9.51 -19.64
C LEU A 37 13.06 10.36 -19.63
N ARG A 38 14.24 9.78 -19.29
CA ARG A 38 15.57 10.42 -19.43
C ARG A 38 16.49 9.57 -20.31
N THR A 39 17.16 10.17 -21.28
CA THR A 39 18.23 9.53 -22.08
C THR A 39 19.58 9.60 -21.35
N PRO A 40 20.54 8.68 -21.64
CA PRO A 40 21.88 8.76 -21.08
C PRO A 40 22.58 10.04 -21.58
N GLY A 41 22.70 11.05 -20.71
CA GLY A 41 23.34 12.34 -21.01
C GLY A 41 22.44 13.44 -21.59
N GLY A 42 21.12 13.24 -21.71
CA GLY A 42 20.20 14.20 -22.32
C GLY A 42 19.06 14.68 -21.41
N ASN A 43 18.54 15.87 -21.74
CA ASN A 43 17.37 16.49 -21.10
C ASN A 43 16.17 15.52 -21.05
N PRO A 44 15.32 15.58 -20.00
CA PRO A 44 14.17 14.70 -19.85
C PRO A 44 13.23 14.83 -21.05
N THR A 45 12.93 13.71 -21.73
CA THR A 45 11.92 13.65 -22.79
C THR A 45 10.52 13.84 -22.19
N GLN A 46 9.74 14.75 -22.80
CA GLN A 46 8.43 15.30 -22.38
C GLN A 46 7.27 14.29 -22.16
N TYR A 47 7.52 12.97 -22.24
CA TYR A 47 6.47 11.96 -22.20
C TYR A 47 6.77 10.80 -21.28
N PRO A 48 5.72 10.06 -20.91
CA PRO A 48 5.86 9.45 -19.63
C PRO A 48 5.37 7.99 -19.55
N LYS A 49 5.77 7.25 -18.50
CA LYS A 49 5.93 5.78 -18.64
C LYS A 49 4.73 4.87 -18.27
N PHE A 50 3.98 5.14 -17.19
CA PHE A 50 2.87 4.28 -16.68
C PHE A 50 1.65 5.06 -16.15
N ASP A 51 0.45 4.81 -16.71
CA ASP A 51 -0.80 5.57 -16.50
C ASP A 51 -1.77 4.85 -15.55
N ASP A 52 -2.98 5.39 -15.40
CA ASP A 52 -3.99 4.80 -14.50
C ASP A 52 -4.51 3.43 -14.94
N LEU A 53 -4.26 3.06 -16.20
CA LEU A 53 -4.69 1.81 -16.80
C LEU A 53 -3.55 0.80 -16.94
N SER A 54 -2.33 1.22 -16.61
CA SER A 54 -1.15 0.38 -16.66
C SER A 54 -1.27 -0.74 -15.63
N THR A 55 -1.04 -1.95 -16.13
CA THR A 55 -1.13 -3.16 -15.31
C THR A 55 0.15 -3.33 -14.48
N ILE A 56 0.03 -4.01 -13.34
CA ILE A 56 1.20 -4.36 -12.52
C ILE A 56 2.22 -5.17 -13.33
N ALA A 57 1.75 -5.99 -14.29
CA ALA A 57 2.63 -6.73 -15.17
C ALA A 57 3.45 -5.82 -16.10
N GLU A 58 2.86 -4.77 -16.64
CA GLU A 58 3.60 -3.80 -17.47
C GLU A 58 4.64 -3.05 -16.64
N VAL A 59 4.27 -2.60 -15.44
CA VAL A 59 5.18 -1.87 -14.54
C VAL A 59 6.39 -2.73 -14.14
N LEU A 60 6.13 -3.98 -13.77
CA LEU A 60 7.17 -4.87 -13.30
C LEU A 60 8.08 -5.39 -14.43
N ASN A 61 7.73 -5.24 -15.72
CA ASN A 61 8.55 -5.75 -16.84
C ASN A 61 9.92 -5.07 -16.90
N ASP A 62 9.99 -3.84 -16.39
CA ASP A 62 11.21 -3.05 -16.37
C ASP A 62 11.94 -3.14 -15.01
N CYS A 63 11.53 -4.06 -14.13
CA CYS A 63 12.05 -4.19 -12.78
C CYS A 63 12.80 -5.51 -12.59
N ASP A 64 14.03 -5.42 -12.09
CA ASP A 64 14.81 -6.58 -11.66
C ASP A 64 14.41 -7.00 -10.22
N VAL A 65 13.46 -7.94 -10.16
CA VAL A 65 12.86 -8.47 -8.92
C VAL A 65 13.12 -9.96 -8.60
N PRO A 66 13.65 -10.82 -9.51
CA PRO A 66 13.97 -12.21 -9.16
C PRO A 66 14.92 -12.33 -7.95
N GLY A 67 14.65 -13.28 -7.06
CA GLY A 67 15.48 -13.54 -5.87
C GLY A 67 15.46 -12.43 -4.80
N LYS A 68 14.68 -11.36 -5.00
CA LYS A 68 14.50 -10.31 -4.00
C LYS A 68 13.54 -10.77 -2.91
N TYR A 69 13.97 -10.59 -1.66
CA TYR A 69 13.17 -10.85 -0.46
C TYR A 69 12.35 -9.61 -0.10
N ILE A 70 11.03 -9.74 -0.20
CA ILE A 70 10.07 -8.64 -0.06
C ILE A 70 9.08 -8.98 1.04
N ILE A 71 8.95 -8.11 2.03
CA ILE A 71 7.95 -8.22 3.09
C ILE A 71 6.81 -7.27 2.78
N ILE A 72 5.57 -7.77 2.78
CA ILE A 72 4.36 -6.97 2.53
C ILE A 72 3.44 -7.07 3.75
N LEU A 73 3.31 -5.96 4.47
CA LEU A 73 2.34 -5.81 5.54
C LEU A 73 0.97 -5.49 4.93
N GLY A 74 -0.05 -6.30 5.21
CA GLY A 74 -1.37 -6.20 4.56
C GLY A 74 -1.44 -6.89 3.19
N GLY A 75 -0.56 -7.86 2.93
CA GLY A 75 -0.43 -8.53 1.64
C GLY A 75 -1.50 -9.60 1.32
N THR A 76 -2.49 -9.84 2.19
CA THR A 76 -3.50 -10.90 1.99
C THR A 76 -4.80 -10.44 1.37
N SER A 77 -5.00 -9.12 1.21
CA SER A 77 -6.18 -8.58 0.53
C SER A 77 -5.89 -7.25 -0.19
N GLY A 78 -6.78 -6.87 -1.10
CA GLY A 78 -6.70 -5.58 -1.80
C GLY A 78 -5.40 -5.46 -2.62
N VAL A 79 -4.85 -4.24 -2.67
CA VAL A 79 -3.62 -3.93 -3.44
C VAL A 79 -2.44 -4.77 -2.98
N GLY A 80 -2.31 -5.03 -1.67
CA GLY A 80 -1.23 -5.85 -1.12
C GLY A 80 -1.21 -7.27 -1.70
N ALA A 81 -2.38 -7.88 -1.88
CA ALA A 81 -2.49 -9.22 -2.47
C ALA A 81 -2.13 -9.26 -3.95
N TYR A 82 -2.58 -8.28 -4.74
CA TYR A 82 -2.21 -8.18 -6.15
C TYR A 82 -0.71 -7.96 -6.32
N LEU A 83 -0.12 -7.08 -5.49
CA LEU A 83 1.31 -6.83 -5.48
C LEU A 83 2.10 -8.09 -5.11
N ALA A 84 1.70 -8.78 -4.04
CA ALA A 84 2.36 -9.99 -3.58
C ALA A 84 2.42 -11.07 -4.67
N ARG A 85 1.26 -11.39 -5.27
CA ARG A 85 1.16 -12.40 -6.32
C ARG A 85 1.97 -12.02 -7.56
N SER A 86 1.92 -10.76 -7.97
CA SER A 86 2.64 -10.27 -9.17
C SER A 86 4.16 -10.24 -9.00
N LEU A 87 4.66 -9.97 -7.78
CA LEU A 87 6.09 -10.03 -7.48
C LEU A 87 6.58 -11.47 -7.42
N ALA A 88 5.82 -12.35 -6.77
CA ALA A 88 6.15 -13.77 -6.70
C ALA A 88 6.12 -14.45 -8.08
N SER A 89 5.17 -14.12 -8.96
CA SER A 89 5.15 -14.64 -10.33
C SER A 89 6.38 -14.24 -11.16
N ARG A 90 7.17 -13.28 -10.67
CA ARG A 90 8.43 -12.81 -11.29
C ARG A 90 9.67 -13.26 -10.54
N GLY A 91 9.54 -14.25 -9.66
CA GLY A 91 10.68 -14.86 -8.99
C GLY A 91 11.09 -14.18 -7.69
N SER A 92 10.38 -13.15 -7.21
CA SER A 92 10.62 -12.62 -5.86
C SER A 92 10.18 -13.59 -4.78
N ILE A 93 10.84 -13.52 -3.63
CA ILE A 93 10.47 -14.28 -2.44
C ILE A 93 9.67 -13.32 -1.56
N VAL A 94 8.36 -13.54 -1.48
CA VAL A 94 7.43 -12.60 -0.85
C VAL A 94 6.92 -13.18 0.46
N THR A 95 7.08 -12.45 1.57
CA THR A 95 6.48 -12.78 2.86
C THR A 95 5.38 -11.78 3.19
N CYS A 96 4.14 -12.26 3.26
CA CYS A 96 3.00 -11.43 3.62
C CYS A 96 2.64 -11.55 5.10
N LEU A 97 2.43 -10.41 5.73
CA LEU A 97 2.11 -10.27 7.14
C LEU A 97 0.68 -9.76 7.27
N SER A 98 -0.17 -10.50 7.99
CA SER A 98 -1.55 -10.08 8.23
C SER A 98 -2.20 -10.90 9.34
N ARG A 99 -3.32 -10.40 9.86
CA ARG A 99 -4.13 -11.09 10.88
C ARG A 99 -4.84 -12.33 10.31
N ASN A 100 -5.42 -12.20 9.13
CA ASN A 100 -6.21 -13.26 8.53
C ASN A 100 -5.38 -14.01 7.48
N PRO A 101 -5.51 -15.34 7.39
CA PRO A 101 -4.85 -16.12 6.35
C PRO A 101 -5.30 -15.66 4.95
N PRO A 102 -4.43 -15.78 3.94
CA PRO A 102 -4.77 -15.45 2.57
C PRO A 102 -5.76 -16.46 1.99
N SER A 103 -6.48 -16.05 0.94
CA SER A 103 -7.16 -17.00 0.07
C SER A 103 -6.18 -17.57 -0.97
N GLY A 104 -6.30 -18.88 -1.22
CA GLY A 104 -5.48 -19.63 -2.18
C GLY A 104 -4.28 -20.33 -1.54
N ARG A 105 -3.41 -20.90 -2.38
CA ARG A 105 -2.24 -21.68 -1.93
C ARG A 105 -1.06 -20.75 -1.63
N TRP A 106 -0.74 -20.60 -0.35
CA TRP A 106 0.43 -19.88 0.16
C TRP A 106 1.19 -20.80 1.09
N PHE A 107 2.52 -20.72 1.09
CA PHE A 107 3.34 -21.46 2.03
C PHE A 107 3.26 -20.80 3.41
N GLY A 108 3.19 -21.60 4.47
CA GLY A 108 3.47 -21.10 5.81
C GLY A 108 4.90 -20.57 5.86
N PHE A 109 5.12 -19.44 6.52
CA PHE A 109 6.47 -18.94 6.74
C PHE A 109 7.29 -20.03 7.43
N PRO A 110 8.49 -20.37 6.92
CA PRO A 110 9.19 -21.53 7.44
C PRO A 110 9.74 -21.22 8.85
N TYR A 111 9.44 -22.13 9.79
CA TYR A 111 9.84 -22.01 11.20
C TYR A 111 10.97 -22.98 11.58
N THR A 112 11.59 -23.67 10.61
CA THR A 112 12.58 -24.73 10.83
C THR A 112 14.02 -24.23 10.72
N ASN A 113 14.95 -24.83 11.46
CA ASN A 113 16.39 -24.53 11.34
C ASN A 113 17.15 -25.82 10.97
N PRO A 114 17.96 -25.86 9.90
CA PRO A 114 18.18 -24.81 8.90
C PRO A 114 16.96 -24.59 8.00
N LEU A 115 16.79 -23.36 7.54
CA LEU A 115 15.76 -23.03 6.56
C LEU A 115 16.20 -23.50 5.17
N PRO A 116 15.34 -24.21 4.42
CA PRO A 116 15.62 -24.46 3.02
C PRO A 116 15.68 -23.13 2.26
N SER A 117 16.63 -23.00 1.34
CA SER A 117 16.65 -21.87 0.41
C SER A 117 15.32 -21.86 -0.36
N PRO A 118 14.50 -20.81 -0.22
CA PRO A 118 13.20 -20.77 -0.86
C PRO A 118 13.39 -20.76 -2.38
N SER A 119 12.52 -21.48 -3.10
CA SER A 119 12.50 -21.40 -4.55
C SER A 119 12.16 -19.97 -4.99
N ASN A 120 12.75 -19.52 -6.10
CA ASN A 120 12.37 -18.24 -6.69
C ASN A 120 10.85 -18.22 -6.95
N GLY A 121 10.20 -17.11 -6.58
CA GLY A 121 8.76 -16.95 -6.74
C GLY A 121 7.90 -17.53 -5.61
N SER A 122 8.50 -17.80 -4.45
CA SER A 122 7.76 -18.29 -3.28
C SER A 122 6.86 -17.21 -2.65
N LEU A 123 5.63 -17.59 -2.32
CA LEU A 123 4.67 -16.80 -1.52
C LEU A 123 4.54 -17.40 -0.12
N PHE A 124 5.07 -16.71 0.87
CA PHE A 124 4.94 -17.06 2.27
C PHE A 124 3.89 -16.18 2.96
N TRP A 125 3.21 -16.76 3.95
CA TRP A 125 2.34 -16.05 4.87
C TRP A 125 2.71 -16.37 6.32
N THR A 126 2.64 -15.36 7.17
CA THR A 126 2.67 -15.54 8.62
C THR A 126 1.69 -14.58 9.29
N HIS A 127 1.16 -15.05 10.42
CA HIS A 127 0.26 -14.26 11.24
C HIS A 127 1.00 -13.07 11.86
N LEU A 128 0.41 -11.88 11.74
CA LEU A 128 0.86 -10.68 12.46
C LEU A 128 -0.34 -9.83 12.83
N ASP A 129 -0.52 -9.58 14.13
CA ASP A 129 -1.50 -8.63 14.63
C ASP A 129 -0.85 -7.30 15.01
N LEU A 130 -1.10 -6.26 14.21
CA LEU A 130 -0.70 -4.89 14.52
C LEU A 130 -1.43 -4.31 15.75
N SER A 131 -2.50 -5.01 16.17
CA SER A 131 -3.13 -5.07 17.49
C SER A 131 -2.26 -4.94 18.72
N SER A 132 -1.11 -5.61 18.61
CA SER A 132 -0.34 -6.08 19.75
C SER A 132 1.14 -5.93 19.43
N MET A 133 1.85 -5.14 20.23
CA MET A 133 3.30 -4.97 20.09
C MET A 133 4.03 -6.31 20.27
N GLN A 134 3.54 -7.18 21.15
CA GLN A 134 4.10 -8.52 21.36
C GLN A 134 4.09 -9.36 20.07
N SER A 135 3.03 -9.27 19.27
CA SER A 135 2.96 -9.96 17.97
C SER A 135 4.05 -9.46 17.01
N ILE A 136 4.40 -8.18 17.07
CA ILE A 136 5.41 -7.55 16.20
C ILE A 136 6.81 -7.95 16.64
N PHE A 137 7.08 -7.94 17.94
CA PHE A 137 8.34 -8.44 18.49
C PHE A 137 8.55 -9.91 18.14
N GLY A 138 7.53 -10.77 18.33
CA GLY A 138 7.62 -12.19 18.00
C GLY A 138 7.91 -12.44 16.51
N PHE A 139 7.23 -11.72 15.61
CA PHE A 139 7.52 -11.80 14.18
C PHE A 139 8.95 -11.33 13.85
N ALA A 140 9.38 -10.19 14.40
CA ALA A 140 10.70 -9.65 14.09
C ALA A 140 11.83 -10.55 14.60
N GLU A 141 11.70 -11.10 15.81
CA GLU A 141 12.66 -12.05 16.37
C GLU A 141 12.74 -13.31 15.50
N MET A 142 11.59 -13.85 15.11
CA MET A 142 11.51 -15.00 14.21
C MET A 142 12.14 -14.70 12.84
N TYR A 143 11.79 -13.57 12.21
CA TYR A 143 12.37 -13.20 10.92
C TYR A 143 13.89 -13.02 11.03
N ASN A 144 14.37 -12.43 12.13
CA ASN A 144 15.79 -12.27 12.39
C ASN A 144 16.52 -13.60 12.58
N LYS A 145 15.85 -14.71 12.91
CA LYS A 145 16.48 -16.05 12.95
C LYS A 145 16.70 -16.65 11.56
N THR A 146 16.03 -16.15 10.52
CA THR A 146 16.09 -16.73 9.18
C THR A 146 17.36 -16.43 8.40
N SER A 147 18.10 -15.38 8.79
CA SER A 147 19.20 -14.81 8.01
C SER A 147 18.81 -14.38 6.58
N TRP A 148 17.52 -14.24 6.28
CA TRP A 148 17.06 -13.72 5.00
C TRP A 148 17.19 -12.19 4.98
N PRO A 149 17.78 -11.60 3.91
CA PRO A 149 17.85 -10.15 3.77
C PRO A 149 16.44 -9.55 3.58
N VAL A 150 16.28 -8.25 3.79
CA VAL A 150 15.03 -7.53 3.43
C VAL A 150 15.35 -6.50 2.36
N HIS A 151 14.99 -6.81 1.11
CA HIS A 151 15.21 -5.90 -0.03
C HIS A 151 14.12 -4.83 -0.11
N SER A 152 12.88 -5.18 0.23
CA SER A 152 11.79 -4.22 0.29
C SER A 152 10.82 -4.55 1.41
N LEU A 153 10.44 -3.53 2.17
CA LEU A 153 9.39 -3.59 3.19
C LEU A 153 8.25 -2.66 2.77
N VAL A 154 7.12 -3.25 2.38
CA VAL A 154 5.92 -2.53 1.93
C VAL A 154 4.91 -2.50 3.06
N LEU A 155 4.60 -1.31 3.55
CA LEU A 155 3.69 -1.06 4.67
C LEU A 155 2.32 -0.64 4.13
N ALA A 156 1.53 -1.63 3.72
CA ALA A 156 0.22 -1.43 3.09
C ALA A 156 -0.98 -1.68 4.01
N ALA A 157 -0.76 -2.16 5.24
CA ALA A 157 -1.84 -2.34 6.19
C ALA A 157 -2.39 -0.99 6.64
N ALA A 158 -3.71 -0.92 6.74
CA ALA A 158 -4.40 0.19 7.36
C ALA A 158 -5.76 -0.30 7.86
N THR A 159 -6.26 0.32 8.91
CA THR A 159 -7.63 0.16 9.37
C THR A 159 -8.28 1.54 9.47
N LEU A 160 -9.53 1.60 9.04
CA LEU A 160 -10.43 2.68 9.45
C LEU A 160 -11.04 2.27 10.80
N PRO A 161 -11.45 3.22 11.65
CA PRO A 161 -12.33 2.90 12.77
C PRO A 161 -13.56 2.19 12.21
N GLU A 162 -13.89 0.97 12.65
CA GLU A 162 -15.08 0.23 12.19
C GLU A 162 -16.28 0.46 13.13
N SER A 163 -16.03 0.53 14.44
CA SER A 163 -17.01 0.84 15.48
C SER A 163 -17.08 2.36 15.77
N PHE A 164 -18.20 2.78 16.35
CA PHE A 164 -18.37 4.12 16.97
C PHE A 164 -17.81 4.18 18.39
N GLU A 165 -17.37 3.04 18.93
CA GLU A 165 -16.68 2.97 20.21
C GLU A 165 -15.18 3.14 20.02
N ASN A 166 -14.56 3.94 20.89
CA ASN A 166 -13.11 4.00 20.98
C ASN A 166 -12.58 2.63 21.41
N GLN A 167 -11.84 1.98 20.52
CA GLN A 167 -11.20 0.70 20.78
C GLN A 167 -9.74 0.95 21.16
N LYS A 168 -9.37 0.58 22.38
CA LYS A 168 -7.97 0.48 22.76
C LYS A 168 -7.37 -0.82 22.24
N SER A 169 -6.09 -0.77 21.90
CA SER A 169 -5.27 -1.95 21.62
C SER A 169 -4.95 -2.71 22.92
N THR A 170 -4.33 -3.88 22.78
CA THR A 170 -3.83 -4.63 23.95
C THR A 170 -2.75 -3.87 24.72
N ASP A 171 -2.09 -2.91 24.07
CA ASP A 171 -0.98 -2.12 24.63
C ASP A 171 -1.45 -0.77 25.20
N GLY A 172 -2.76 -0.50 25.22
CA GLY A 172 -3.35 0.69 25.83
C GLY A 172 -3.46 1.93 24.94
N PHE A 173 -2.93 1.87 23.71
CA PHE A 173 -3.06 2.92 22.70
C PHE A 173 -4.39 2.87 21.97
N ASP A 174 -4.73 3.96 21.28
CA ASP A 174 -5.81 3.95 20.30
C ASP A 174 -5.52 2.91 19.19
N ARG A 175 -6.49 2.05 18.89
CA ARG A 175 -6.30 0.95 17.93
C ARG A 175 -5.94 1.44 16.52
N VAL A 176 -6.53 2.54 16.07
CA VAL A 176 -6.30 3.05 14.71
C VAL A 176 -4.92 3.68 14.63
N VAL A 177 -4.54 4.48 15.63
CA VAL A 177 -3.18 5.05 15.74
C VAL A 177 -2.14 3.94 15.82
N GLN A 178 -2.38 2.91 16.63
CA GLN A 178 -1.44 1.80 16.77
C GLN A 178 -1.27 1.03 15.46
N VAL A 179 -2.37 0.58 14.85
CA VAL A 179 -2.32 -0.24 13.63
C VAL A 179 -1.76 0.54 12.44
N ASN A 180 -2.16 1.80 12.27
CA ASN A 180 -1.75 2.60 11.12
C ASN A 180 -0.36 3.20 11.31
N LEU A 181 0.06 3.58 12.51
CA LEU A 181 1.32 4.28 12.70
C LEU A 181 2.31 3.50 13.57
N LEU A 182 2.01 3.32 14.86
CA LEU A 182 3.00 2.87 15.85
C LEU A 182 3.58 1.49 15.49
N SER A 183 2.71 0.54 15.16
CA SER A 183 3.09 -0.83 14.85
C SER A 183 3.94 -0.93 13.59
N GLN A 184 3.67 -0.09 12.59
CA GLN A 184 4.43 -0.07 11.34
C GLN A 184 5.81 0.54 11.56
N VAL A 185 5.88 1.63 12.32
CA VAL A 185 7.14 2.26 12.73
C VAL A 185 8.00 1.29 13.54
N LEU A 186 7.40 0.59 14.51
CA LEU A 186 8.07 -0.42 15.33
C LEU A 186 8.65 -1.53 14.46
N LEU A 187 7.88 -2.06 13.51
CA LEU A 187 8.33 -3.11 12.61
C LEU A 187 9.55 -2.66 11.77
N VAL A 188 9.53 -1.44 11.23
CA VAL A 188 10.69 -0.88 10.48
C VAL A 188 11.92 -0.82 11.36
N ARG A 189 11.78 -0.39 12.62
CA ARG A 189 12.89 -0.32 13.58
C ARG A 189 13.45 -1.70 13.90
N LEU A 190 12.60 -2.69 14.15
CA LEU A 190 13.02 -4.05 14.52
C LEU A 190 13.72 -4.79 13.36
N LEU A 191 13.30 -4.52 12.12
CA LEU A 191 13.91 -5.09 10.91
C LEU A 191 15.05 -4.24 10.34
N GLN A 192 15.41 -3.14 11.00
CA GLN A 192 16.41 -2.19 10.49
C GLN A 192 17.76 -2.85 10.20
N HIS A 193 18.16 -3.83 11.01
CA HIS A 193 19.39 -4.59 10.77
C HIS A 193 19.34 -5.35 9.44
N ARG A 194 18.26 -6.12 9.18
CA ARG A 194 18.07 -6.89 7.95
C ARG A 194 17.88 -6.02 6.70
N LEU A 195 17.27 -4.85 6.87
CA LEU A 195 17.21 -3.83 5.83
C LEU A 195 18.62 -3.33 5.45
N ASN A 196 19.52 -3.17 6.41
CA ASN A 196 20.87 -2.67 6.15
C ASN A 196 21.80 -3.70 5.50
N GLU A 197 21.52 -5.00 5.67
CA GLU A 197 22.28 -6.10 5.03
C GLU A 197 22.04 -6.16 3.51
N ALA A 198 20.80 -5.88 3.07
CA ALA A 198 20.45 -5.91 1.66
C ALA A 198 21.06 -4.72 0.90
N THR A 199 21.54 -4.98 -0.31
CA THR A 199 22.04 -3.92 -1.20
C THR A 199 20.86 -3.11 -1.73
N ARG A 200 20.80 -1.82 -1.36
CA ARG A 200 19.74 -0.87 -1.78
C ARG A 200 18.33 -1.28 -1.31
N SER A 201 18.19 -1.61 -0.03
CA SER A 201 16.87 -1.88 0.56
C SER A 201 15.94 -0.67 0.47
N THR A 202 14.64 -0.94 0.47
CA THR A 202 13.59 0.07 0.39
C THR A 202 12.56 -0.15 1.49
N VAL A 203 12.03 0.93 2.05
CA VAL A 203 10.84 0.91 2.92
C VAL A 203 9.81 1.82 2.28
N VAL A 204 8.64 1.27 2.00
CA VAL A 204 7.55 1.98 1.32
C VAL A 204 6.35 2.08 2.27
N PHE A 205 6.01 3.30 2.67
CA PHE A 205 4.77 3.57 3.38
C PHE A 205 3.64 3.81 2.37
N VAL A 206 2.58 3.02 2.44
CA VAL A 206 1.39 3.22 1.61
C VAL A 206 0.41 4.11 2.37
N SER A 207 0.39 5.38 1.98
CA SER A 207 -0.57 6.37 2.47
C SER A 207 -1.76 6.48 1.51
N CYS A 208 -2.57 7.53 1.62
CA CYS A 208 -3.67 7.83 0.71
C CYS A 208 -3.98 9.33 0.71
N GLU A 209 -4.70 9.80 -0.32
CA GLU A 209 -5.11 11.21 -0.47
C GLU A 209 -5.94 11.75 0.70
N ALA A 210 -6.54 10.89 1.52
CA ALA A 210 -7.23 11.32 2.75
C ALA A 210 -6.31 12.08 3.71
N LEU A 211 -4.98 11.92 3.63
CA LEU A 211 -4.03 12.71 4.41
C LEU A 211 -4.21 14.22 4.23
N ARG A 212 -4.76 14.66 3.08
CA ARG A 212 -5.02 16.08 2.79
C ARG A 212 -6.12 16.68 3.66
N ALA A 213 -6.95 15.83 4.26
CA ALA A 213 -7.99 16.24 5.19
C ALA A 213 -7.50 16.29 6.64
N THR A 214 -6.18 16.18 6.90
CA THR A 214 -5.62 16.31 8.25
C THR A 214 -5.97 17.66 8.89
N ASN A 215 -6.20 17.67 10.19
CA ASN A 215 -6.39 18.89 10.99
C ASN A 215 -5.13 19.24 11.82
N ILE A 216 -4.04 18.50 11.61
CA ILE A 216 -2.72 18.79 12.17
C ILE A 216 -2.11 19.93 11.33
N ALA A 217 -2.04 21.13 11.90
CA ALA A 217 -1.42 22.29 11.27
C ALA A 217 -0.08 22.62 11.94
N GLU A 218 -0.04 22.53 13.27
CA GLU A 218 1.10 22.91 14.09
C GLU A 218 1.72 21.69 14.79
N VAL A 219 2.92 21.88 15.34
CA VAL A 219 3.63 20.81 16.09
C VAL A 219 2.83 20.37 17.32
N ASP A 220 2.12 21.30 17.96
CA ASP A 220 1.33 21.03 19.16
C ASP A 220 0.11 20.14 18.87
N ASP A 221 -0.34 20.04 17.62
CA ASP A 221 -1.46 19.19 17.20
C ASP A 221 -1.07 17.70 17.09
N VAL A 222 0.23 17.39 17.08
CA VAL A 222 0.73 16.02 16.87
C VAL A 222 0.34 15.10 18.04
N TYR A 223 0.53 15.55 19.29
CA TYR A 223 0.19 14.72 20.46
C TYR A 223 -1.32 14.47 20.59
N PRO A 224 -2.21 15.47 20.47
CA PRO A 224 -3.65 15.24 20.40
C PRO A 224 -4.07 14.27 19.28
N ALA A 225 -3.37 14.27 18.15
CA ALA A 225 -3.65 13.34 17.07
C ALA A 225 -3.18 11.89 17.33
N LEU A 226 -2.17 11.70 18.19
CA LEU A 226 -1.71 10.39 18.64
C LEU A 226 -2.61 9.79 19.74
N GLU A 227 -3.26 10.65 20.53
CA GLU A 227 -4.18 10.27 21.60
C GLU A 227 -5.58 10.86 21.36
N PRO A 228 -6.31 10.35 20.34
CA PRO A 228 -7.60 10.90 19.98
C PRO A 228 -8.63 10.73 21.10
N LEU A 229 -9.40 11.79 21.31
CA LEU A 229 -10.52 11.80 22.24
C LEU A 229 -11.62 10.82 21.83
N ARG A 230 -12.45 10.39 22.79
CA ARG A 230 -13.63 9.54 22.52
C ARG A 230 -14.60 10.18 21.52
N SER A 231 -14.72 11.50 21.53
CA SER A 231 -15.54 12.26 20.57
C SER A 231 -15.08 12.07 19.12
N SER A 232 -13.82 11.75 18.86
CA SER A 232 -13.33 11.48 17.50
C SER A 232 -13.97 10.24 16.88
N TYR A 233 -14.59 9.37 17.68
CA TYR A 233 -15.27 8.16 17.22
C TYR A 233 -16.78 8.31 17.06
N SER A 234 -17.41 9.35 17.63
CA SER A 234 -18.87 9.49 17.66
C SER A 234 -19.46 9.69 16.27
N ASP A 235 -18.75 10.40 15.39
CA ASP A 235 -19.23 10.74 14.06
C ASP A 235 -18.35 10.19 12.94
N ILE A 236 -18.97 10.00 11.77
CA ILE A 236 -18.28 9.53 10.57
C ILE A 236 -17.15 10.50 10.17
N CYS A 237 -17.39 11.81 10.29
CA CYS A 237 -16.40 12.83 9.98
C CYS A 237 -15.18 12.71 10.91
N GLY A 238 -15.39 12.56 12.22
CA GLY A 238 -14.32 12.36 13.20
C GLY A 238 -13.50 11.09 12.93
N ARG A 239 -14.15 10.00 12.52
CA ARG A 239 -13.47 8.74 12.15
C ARG A 239 -12.59 8.88 10.91
N VAL A 240 -13.09 9.58 9.88
CA VAL A 240 -12.31 9.89 8.68
C VAL A 240 -11.17 10.84 9.01
N GLN A 241 -11.40 11.83 9.87
CA GLN A 241 -10.39 12.76 10.37
C GLN A 241 -9.26 12.04 11.11
N LEU A 242 -9.61 11.13 12.04
CA LEU A 242 -8.64 10.32 12.75
C LEU A 242 -7.77 9.50 11.79
N TYR A 243 -8.40 8.85 10.82
CA TYR A 243 -7.67 8.12 9.79
C TYR A 243 -6.76 9.02 8.95
N ALA A 244 -7.26 10.18 8.50
CA ALA A 244 -6.49 11.18 7.77
C ALA A 244 -5.26 11.62 8.56
N ASN A 245 -5.41 11.89 9.85
CA ASN A 245 -4.32 12.24 10.76
C ASN A 245 -3.28 11.11 10.83
N THR A 246 -3.69 9.85 10.98
CA THR A 246 -2.73 8.72 10.98
C THR A 246 -1.96 8.63 9.67
N LYS A 247 -2.62 8.87 8.53
CA LYS A 247 -2.00 8.84 7.19
C LYS A 247 -1.08 10.02 6.94
N PHE A 248 -1.37 11.18 7.51
CA PHE A 248 -0.49 12.34 7.51
C PHE A 248 0.74 12.11 8.39
N LEU A 249 0.56 11.60 9.61
CA LEU A 249 1.63 11.27 10.54
C LEU A 249 2.59 10.21 9.97
N GLN A 250 2.08 9.23 9.20
CA GLN A 250 2.94 8.29 8.46
C GLN A 250 3.90 9.02 7.50
N VAL A 251 3.42 10.04 6.78
CA VAL A 251 4.26 10.83 5.85
C VAL A 251 5.28 11.65 6.60
N LEU A 252 4.87 12.36 7.66
CA LEU A 252 5.77 13.12 8.52
C LEU A 252 6.86 12.22 9.11
N PHE A 253 6.48 11.04 9.62
CA PHE A 253 7.43 10.07 10.13
C PHE A 253 8.43 9.62 9.04
N ALA A 254 7.94 9.29 7.84
CA ALA A 254 8.82 8.87 6.74
C ALA A 254 9.83 9.96 6.35
N LEU A 255 9.40 11.23 6.33
CA LEU A 255 10.28 12.38 6.08
C LEU A 255 11.33 12.54 7.19
N ALA A 256 10.89 12.59 8.45
CA ALA A 256 11.78 12.72 9.60
C ALA A 256 12.76 11.55 9.70
N PHE A 257 12.30 10.33 9.45
CA PHE A 257 13.14 9.13 9.47
C PHE A 257 14.18 9.16 8.35
N ARG A 258 13.81 9.62 7.15
CA ARG A 258 14.76 9.80 6.05
C ARG A 258 15.86 10.79 6.42
N GLU A 259 15.52 11.95 6.98
CA GLU A 259 16.53 12.92 7.41
C GLU A 259 17.43 12.37 8.54
N PHE A 260 16.84 11.67 9.50
CA PHE A 260 17.57 11.02 10.59
C PHE A 260 18.60 10.02 10.05
N LEU A 261 18.23 9.21 9.06
CA LEU A 261 19.12 8.24 8.43
C LEU A 261 20.24 8.92 7.62
N GLN A 262 19.91 9.98 6.88
CA GLN A 262 20.88 10.75 6.10
C GLN A 262 21.99 11.36 6.97
N ARG A 263 21.64 11.88 8.16
CA ARG A 263 22.62 12.45 9.10
C ARG A 263 23.64 11.44 9.61
N ARG A 264 23.30 10.14 9.66
CA ARG A 264 24.19 9.09 10.23
C ARG A 264 25.24 8.52 9.26
N LYS A 265 25.30 8.96 8.00
CA LYS A 265 26.31 8.58 6.98
C LYS A 265 26.63 7.06 6.91
N ARG A 266 25.67 6.20 7.22
CA ARG A 266 25.77 4.73 7.13
C ARG A 266 24.96 4.22 5.96
N ARG A 267 25.11 2.94 5.60
CA ARG A 267 24.17 2.29 4.69
C ARG A 267 22.78 2.30 5.35
N TYR A 268 21.78 2.82 4.64
CA TYR A 268 20.40 2.90 5.12
C TYR A 268 19.41 2.58 3.99
N PRO A 269 18.20 2.08 4.32
CA PRO A 269 17.16 1.84 3.33
C PRO A 269 16.63 3.14 2.73
N LEU A 270 16.29 3.13 1.44
CA LEU A 270 15.54 4.21 0.81
C LEU A 270 14.12 4.24 1.37
N ILE A 271 13.76 5.33 2.04
CA ILE A 271 12.41 5.55 2.56
C ILE A 271 11.58 6.27 1.52
N SER A 272 10.45 5.68 1.14
CA SER A 272 9.49 6.25 0.18
C SER A 272 8.07 6.19 0.73
N VAL A 273 7.23 7.12 0.28
CA VAL A 273 5.80 7.14 0.55
C VAL A 273 5.08 7.12 -0.78
N CYS A 274 4.04 6.31 -0.91
CA CYS A 274 3.17 6.30 -2.08
C CYS A 274 1.71 6.42 -1.68
N SER A 275 0.91 7.04 -2.55
CA SER A 275 -0.54 7.10 -2.48
C SER A 275 -1.09 6.39 -3.71
N PRO A 276 -1.84 5.28 -3.57
CA PRO A 276 -2.34 4.52 -4.70
C PRO A 276 -3.55 5.17 -5.40
N GLY A 277 -3.95 6.39 -4.97
CA GLY A 277 -5.17 7.06 -5.40
C GLY A 277 -6.44 6.49 -4.74
N ASN A 278 -7.61 6.89 -5.22
CA ASN A 278 -8.88 6.37 -4.72
C ASN A 278 -9.12 4.96 -5.27
N LEU A 279 -9.13 3.97 -4.38
CA LEU A 279 -9.39 2.57 -4.75
C LEU A 279 -10.83 2.21 -4.38
N ILE A 280 -11.70 2.05 -5.37
CA ILE A 280 -13.07 1.59 -5.13
C ILE A 280 -13.09 0.07 -5.17
N ARG A 281 -12.84 -0.56 -4.02
CA ARG A 281 -13.17 -1.96 -3.80
C ARG A 281 -14.69 -2.11 -3.69
N ARG A 282 -15.27 -3.26 -4.08
CA ARG A 282 -16.63 -3.65 -3.66
C ARG A 282 -16.67 -3.65 -2.12
N SER A 283 -17.04 -2.52 -1.54
CA SER A 283 -17.08 -2.32 -0.10
C SER A 283 -18.32 -2.99 0.47
N LYS A 284 -18.15 -3.75 1.57
CA LYS A 284 -19.27 -4.30 2.33
C LYS A 284 -20.22 -3.20 2.82
N LEU A 285 -19.73 -1.97 3.02
CA LEU A 285 -20.55 -0.79 3.38
C LEU A 285 -21.61 -0.48 2.33
N ILE A 286 -21.35 -0.70 1.03
CA ILE A 286 -22.34 -0.46 -0.03
C ILE A 286 -23.36 -1.59 -0.02
N SER A 287 -22.94 -2.84 0.20
CA SER A 287 -23.87 -3.99 0.27
C SER A 287 -24.69 -4.03 1.56
N SER A 288 -24.22 -3.40 2.64
CA SER A 288 -24.91 -3.34 3.95
C SER A 288 -25.56 -1.98 4.23
N ALA A 289 -25.54 -1.04 3.29
CA ALA A 289 -26.17 0.27 3.45
C ALA A 289 -27.69 0.18 3.33
N SER A 290 -28.40 0.91 4.19
CA SER A 290 -29.84 1.12 4.04
C SER A 290 -30.16 1.78 2.69
N TRP A 291 -31.35 1.55 2.14
CA TRP A 291 -31.73 1.96 0.79
C TRP A 291 -31.53 3.46 0.50
N THR A 292 -31.72 4.31 1.51
CA THR A 292 -31.47 5.77 1.43
C THR A 292 -29.99 6.13 1.36
N ARG A 293 -29.13 5.44 2.13
CA ARG A 293 -27.67 5.62 2.08
C ARG A 293 -27.04 4.95 0.86
N TRP A 294 -27.66 3.88 0.37
CA TRP A 294 -27.23 3.15 -0.81
C TRP A 294 -27.19 4.03 -2.06
N TRP A 295 -28.22 4.87 -2.28
CA TRP A 295 -28.26 5.83 -3.38
C TRP A 295 -27.16 6.90 -3.27
N TRP A 296 -26.97 7.50 -2.09
CA TRP A 296 -25.91 8.49 -1.88
C TRP A 296 -24.51 7.91 -2.08
N LEU A 297 -24.26 6.69 -1.59
CA LEU A 297 -23.00 5.98 -1.81
C LEU A 297 -22.80 5.60 -3.28
N LYS A 298 -23.87 5.29 -4.02
CA LYS A 298 -23.85 5.09 -5.49
C LYS A 298 -23.54 6.38 -6.24
N CYS A 299 -24.13 7.50 -5.86
CA CYS A 299 -23.86 8.82 -6.46
C CYS A 299 -22.43 9.27 -6.16
N LEU A 300 -21.97 9.17 -4.91
CA LEU A 300 -20.57 9.41 -4.54
C LEU A 300 -19.62 8.49 -5.31
N ARG A 301 -19.99 7.23 -5.50
CA ARG A 301 -19.20 6.28 -6.31
C ARG A 301 -19.17 6.67 -7.78
N LEU A 302 -20.26 7.16 -8.36
CA LEU A 302 -20.33 7.65 -9.74
C LEU A 302 -19.48 8.92 -9.92
N LEU A 303 -19.57 9.86 -8.97
CA LEU A 303 -18.77 11.09 -8.95
C LEU A 303 -17.28 10.81 -8.72
N ALA A 304 -16.94 9.83 -7.87
CA ALA A 304 -15.56 9.42 -7.63
C ALA A 304 -15.02 8.44 -8.68
N TYR A 305 -15.89 7.87 -9.53
CA TYR A 305 -15.53 6.89 -10.57
C TYR A 305 -14.38 7.35 -11.47
N PRO A 306 -14.40 8.57 -12.06
CA PRO A 306 -13.31 9.05 -12.91
C PRO A 306 -11.98 9.25 -12.18
N LEU A 307 -11.99 9.30 -10.84
CA LEU A 307 -10.81 9.46 -9.99
C LEU A 307 -10.38 8.15 -9.33
N SER A 308 -11.03 7.04 -9.67
CA SER A 308 -10.89 5.79 -8.95
C SER A 308 -10.37 4.64 -9.79
N LYS A 309 -9.44 3.87 -9.23
CA LYS A 309 -8.94 2.63 -9.83
C LYS A 309 -9.87 1.47 -9.48
N SER A 310 -10.41 0.80 -10.49
CA SER A 310 -11.17 -0.43 -10.31
C SER A 310 -10.23 -1.62 -10.12
N MET A 311 -10.34 -2.32 -8.99
CA MET A 311 -9.71 -3.63 -8.84
C MET A 311 -10.59 -4.68 -9.51
N VAL A 312 -10.27 -5.06 -10.75
CA VAL A 312 -10.90 -6.21 -11.42
C VAL A 312 -10.33 -7.47 -10.76
N SER A 313 -11.17 -8.18 -10.01
CA SER A 313 -10.88 -9.56 -9.65
C SER A 313 -11.12 -10.40 -10.90
N GLU A 314 -10.06 -10.77 -11.61
CA GLU A 314 -10.18 -11.89 -12.54
C GLU A 314 -10.65 -13.13 -11.74
N PRO A 315 -11.73 -13.80 -12.18
CA PRO A 315 -12.00 -15.14 -11.69
C PRO A 315 -10.86 -16.03 -12.17
N ILE A 316 -10.16 -16.67 -11.24
CA ILE A 316 -9.11 -17.62 -11.55
C ILE A 316 -9.70 -18.99 -11.23
N ASP A 317 -9.94 -19.77 -12.28
CA ASP A 317 -10.08 -21.23 -12.22
C ASP A 317 -8.78 -21.89 -11.69
#